data_AF-A0A960EUV4-F1
#
_entry.id   AF-A0A960EUV4-F1
#
_cell.length_a   1.000
_cell.length_b   1.000
_cell.length_c   1.000
_cell.angle_alpha   90.00
_cell.angle_beta   90.00
_cell.angle_gamma   90.00
#
_symmetry.space_group_name_H-M   'P 1'
#
loop_
_entity.id
_entity.type
_entity.pdbx_description
1 polymer ?
#
loop_
_entity_poly.entity_id
_entity_poly.type
_entity_poly.pdbx_seq_one_letter_code
_entity_poly.pdbx_strand_id
1 'polypeptide(L)'
;MPLSTPVSHLDPTPDRPSTSVGAPTGLLSMDVYVEGIHLANPLLAVARLLSSEAEAHARVVGDEERFTVTVALPDEAIETVDRAEAWIRWAVHNAGVRGRITRRRNRPEARR
;
A
#
# COMPACT_ATOMS: atom_id res chain seq x y z
N MET A 1 -14.83 -2.45 28.21
CA MET A 1 -14.08 -3.66 28.57
C MET A 1 -13.18 -4.02 27.42
N PRO A 2 -11.86 -4.21 27.61
CA PRO A 2 -10.98 -4.53 26.49
C PRO A 2 -11.25 -5.97 26.03
N LEU A 3 -11.57 -6.13 24.75
CA LEU A 3 -11.67 -7.44 24.11
C LEU A 3 -10.26 -8.05 24.11
N SER A 4 -10.03 -9.08 24.92
CA SER A 4 -8.80 -9.88 24.82
C SER A 4 -8.86 -10.66 23.51
N THR A 5 -8.08 -10.22 22.52
CA THR A 5 -7.92 -10.97 21.27
C THR A 5 -7.27 -12.32 21.61
N PRO A 6 -7.91 -13.46 21.28
CA PRO A 6 -7.31 -14.75 21.56
C PRO A 6 -6.03 -14.91 20.74
N VAL A 7 -4.91 -15.10 21.44
CA VAL A 7 -3.64 -15.44 20.82
C VAL A 7 -3.72 -16.91 20.41
N SER A 8 -3.82 -17.18 19.11
CA SER A 8 -3.71 -18.54 18.57
C SER A 8 -2.26 -18.80 18.18
N HIS A 9 -1.76 -19.98 18.52
CA HIS A 9 -0.49 -20.48 17.98
C HIS A 9 -0.63 -20.66 16.45
N LEU A 10 0.46 -20.42 15.71
CA LEU A 10 0.51 -20.53 14.25
C LEU A 10 0.47 -21.98 13.74
N ASP A 11 0.61 -22.96 14.65
CA ASP A 11 0.54 -24.39 14.38
C ASP A 11 -0.64 -25.03 15.13
N PRO A 12 -1.40 -25.92 14.47
CA PRO A 12 -1.24 -26.37 13.08
C PRO A 12 -1.67 -25.31 12.05
N THR A 13 -1.31 -25.53 10.78
CA THR A 13 -1.79 -24.69 9.67
C THR A 13 -3.31 -24.55 9.75
N PRO A 14 -3.87 -23.33 9.85
CA PRO A 14 -5.30 -23.14 9.99
C PRO A 14 -6.04 -23.59 8.72
N ASP A 15 -7.26 -24.08 8.89
CA ASP A 15 -8.14 -24.40 7.77
C ASP A 15 -8.35 -23.17 6.88
N ARG A 16 -8.43 -23.41 5.57
CA ARG A 16 -8.72 -22.33 4.61
C ARG A 16 -10.12 -21.74 4.90
N PRO A 17 -10.25 -20.41 5.06
CA PRO A 17 -11.55 -19.76 5.22
C PRO A 17 -12.47 -20.07 4.04
N SER A 18 -13.73 -20.40 4.33
CA SER A 18 -14.76 -20.73 3.34
C SER A 18 -15.33 -19.51 2.61
N THR A 19 -15.15 -18.32 3.18
CA THR A 19 -15.64 -17.05 2.63
C THR A 19 -14.49 -16.16 2.16
N SER A 20 -14.67 -15.51 1.00
CA SER A 20 -13.74 -14.49 0.52
C SER A 20 -13.82 -13.23 1.39
N VAL A 21 -12.68 -12.53 1.56
CA VAL A 21 -12.60 -11.22 2.24
C VAL A 21 -13.26 -10.11 1.40
N GLY A 22 -13.60 -10.40 0.13
CA GLY A 22 -14.10 -9.40 -0.83
C GLY A 22 -12.96 -8.60 -1.46
N ALA A 23 -13.26 -7.91 -2.56
CA ALA A 23 -12.32 -6.99 -3.19
C ALA A 23 -12.49 -5.58 -2.59
N PRO A 24 -11.42 -4.80 -2.41
CA PRO A 24 -11.54 -3.39 -2.06
C PRO A 24 -12.32 -2.62 -3.15
N THR A 25 -13.11 -1.62 -2.75
CA THR A 25 -13.95 -0.83 -3.66
C THR A 25 -13.16 -0.13 -4.75
N GLY A 26 -11.92 0.29 -4.44
CA GLY A 26 -10.98 0.86 -5.39
C GLY A 26 -9.53 0.57 -5.00
N LEU A 27 -8.64 0.65 -6.00
CA LEU A 27 -7.19 0.58 -5.80
C LEU A 27 -6.53 1.77 -6.50
N LEU A 28 -5.67 2.47 -5.77
CA LEU A 28 -4.74 3.45 -6.33
C LEU A 28 -3.35 2.85 -6.39
N SER A 29 -2.76 2.78 -7.59
CA SER A 29 -1.36 2.38 -7.76
C SER A 29 -0.51 3.53 -8.31
N MET A 30 0.64 3.75 -7.69
CA MET A 30 1.63 4.73 -8.12
C MET A 30 2.99 4.07 -8.31
N ASP A 31 3.60 4.30 -9.47
CA ASP A 31 4.95 3.85 -9.76
C ASP A 31 5.94 4.93 -9.32
N VAL A 32 6.96 4.52 -8.56
CA VAL A 32 8.07 5.36 -8.10
C VAL A 32 9.33 4.96 -8.84
N TYR A 33 9.95 5.92 -9.50
CA TYR A 33 11.25 5.80 -10.15
C TYR A 33 12.27 6.52 -9.29
N VAL A 34 13.24 5.77 -8.77
CA VAL A 34 14.18 6.26 -7.77
C VAL A 34 15.41 6.84 -8.45
N GLU A 35 15.74 8.06 -8.06
CA GLU A 35 16.95 8.78 -8.48
C GLU A 35 17.93 8.94 -7.30
N GLY A 36 17.44 8.78 -6.06
CA GLY A 36 18.28 8.76 -4.87
C GLY A 36 17.56 8.20 -3.64
N ILE A 37 18.32 7.53 -2.77
CA ILE A 37 17.85 6.95 -1.51
C ILE A 37 18.75 7.40 -0.37
N HIS A 38 18.13 7.83 0.73
CA HIS A 38 18.84 8.24 1.94
C HIS A 38 18.69 7.25 3.11
N LEU A 39 17.90 6.17 2.96
CA LEU A 39 17.65 5.15 4.00
C LEU A 39 17.92 3.73 3.47
N ALA A 40 18.36 2.81 4.35
CA ALA A 40 18.75 1.45 3.94
C ALA A 40 17.60 0.53 3.47
N ASN A 41 16.33 0.88 3.71
CA ASN A 41 15.19 0.12 3.19
C ASN A 41 13.97 1.04 2.98
N PRO A 42 13.93 1.77 1.85
CA PRO A 42 12.87 2.74 1.60
C PRO A 42 11.50 2.09 1.46
N LEU A 43 11.41 0.86 0.91
CA LEU A 43 10.12 0.19 0.68
C LEU A 43 9.41 -0.12 2.01
N LEU A 44 10.15 -0.66 2.98
CA LEU A 44 9.62 -0.91 4.32
C LEU A 44 9.25 0.40 5.02
N ALA A 45 10.06 1.45 4.87
CA ALA A 45 9.79 2.76 5.46
C ALA A 45 8.50 3.38 4.89
N VAL A 46 8.30 3.35 3.56
CA VAL A 46 7.06 3.81 2.92
C VAL A 46 5.84 3.02 3.42
N ALA A 47 5.94 1.69 3.47
CA ALA A 47 4.84 0.85 3.95
C ALA A 47 4.47 1.18 5.41
N ARG A 48 5.48 1.39 6.27
CA ARG A 48 5.25 1.76 7.68
C ARG A 48 4.59 3.12 7.81
N LEU A 49 5.09 4.15 7.11
CA LEU A 49 4.53 5.49 7.15
C LEU A 49 3.07 5.50 6.67
N LEU A 50 2.75 4.79 5.60
CA LEU A 50 1.36 4.69 5.11
C LEU A 50 0.47 3.94 6.11
N SER A 51 0.97 2.89 6.73
CA SER A 51 0.19 2.13 7.71
C SER A 51 -0.01 2.87 9.04
N SER A 52 1.00 3.60 9.54
CA SER A 52 0.93 4.25 10.85
C SER A 52 0.31 5.65 10.80
N GLU A 53 0.66 6.45 9.79
CA GLU A 53 0.24 7.86 9.72
C GLU A 53 -1.05 8.05 8.93
N ALA A 54 -1.21 7.29 7.84
CA ALA A 54 -2.38 7.39 6.97
C ALA A 54 -3.43 6.31 7.25
N GLU A 55 -3.16 5.39 8.18
CA GLU A 55 -3.99 4.20 8.48
C GLU A 55 -4.37 3.40 7.22
N ALA A 56 -3.50 3.45 6.21
CA ALA A 56 -3.79 2.93 4.88
C ALA A 56 -3.42 1.45 4.76
N HIS A 57 -4.31 0.66 4.17
CA HIS A 57 -3.98 -0.67 3.69
C HIS A 57 -3.15 -0.58 2.40
N ALA A 58 -1.83 -0.57 2.59
CA ALA A 58 -0.87 -0.36 1.51
C ALA A 58 -0.03 -1.62 1.22
N ARG A 59 0.28 -1.81 -0.05
CA ARG A 59 1.27 -2.78 -0.55
C ARG A 59 2.37 -2.02 -1.27
N VAL A 60 3.62 -2.24 -0.88
CA VAL A 60 4.81 -1.66 -1.52
C VAL A 60 5.68 -2.79 -2.05
N VAL A 61 5.89 -2.84 -3.36
CA VAL A 61 6.59 -3.96 -4.04
C VAL A 61 7.52 -3.42 -5.11
N GLY A 62 8.72 -3.97 -5.18
CA GLY A 62 9.74 -3.63 -6.16
C GLY A 62 11.12 -3.77 -5.54
N ASP A 63 12.03 -2.92 -6.00
CA ASP A 63 13.41 -2.81 -5.52
C ASP A 63 13.79 -1.34 -5.30
N GLU A 64 15.07 -1.10 -5.03
CA GLU A 64 15.62 0.23 -4.73
C GLU A 64 15.73 1.15 -5.96
N GLU A 65 15.58 0.65 -7.18
CA GLU A 65 15.58 1.47 -8.39
C GLU A 65 14.15 1.84 -8.82
N ARG A 66 13.22 0.91 -8.62
CA ARG A 66 11.80 1.10 -8.97
C ARG A 66 10.88 0.27 -8.09
N PHE A 67 9.84 0.91 -7.57
CA PHE A 67 8.79 0.22 -6.84
C PHE A 67 7.40 0.81 -7.11
N THR A 68 6.38 -0.01 -6.87
CA THR A 68 4.98 0.38 -6.96
C THR A 68 4.38 0.41 -5.55
N VAL A 69 3.68 1.50 -5.25
CA VAL A 69 2.84 1.65 -4.06
C VAL A 69 1.39 1.49 -4.48
N THR A 70 0.70 0.51 -3.90
CA THR A 70 -0.74 0.29 -4.10
C THR A 70 -1.47 0.49 -2.78
N VAL A 71 -2.47 1.37 -2.75
CA VAL A 71 -3.32 1.65 -1.59
C VAL A 71 -4.76 1.24 -1.92
N ALA A 72 -5.39 0.52 -1.00
CA ALA A 72 -6.82 0.26 -1.06
C ALA A 72 -7.63 1.51 -0.69
N LEU A 73 -8.65 1.80 -1.49
CA LEU A 73 -9.51 2.96 -1.30
C LEU A 73 -10.92 2.54 -0.86
N PRO A 74 -11.57 3.35 -0.01
CA PRO A 74 -12.97 3.11 0.38
C PRO A 74 -13.95 3.35 -0.78
N ASP A 75 -13.61 4.27 -1.69
CA ASP A 75 -14.37 4.61 -2.90
C ASP A 75 -13.44 5.19 -3.99
N GLU A 76 -14.00 5.45 -5.17
CA GLU A 76 -13.29 6.03 -6.32
C GLU A 76 -13.53 7.55 -6.50
N ALA A 77 -14.04 8.24 -5.47
CA ALA A 77 -14.25 9.68 -5.56
C ALA A 77 -12.91 10.41 -5.77
N ILE A 78 -12.91 11.44 -6.61
CA ILE A 78 -11.69 12.19 -6.98
C ILE A 78 -10.97 12.72 -5.72
N GLU A 79 -11.73 13.23 -4.76
CA GLU A 79 -11.19 13.74 -3.49
C GLU A 79 -10.49 12.65 -2.66
N THR A 80 -11.06 11.44 -2.60
CA THR A 80 -10.47 10.28 -1.91
C THR A 80 -9.17 9.88 -2.58
N VAL A 81 -9.18 9.82 -3.91
CA VAL A 81 -8.03 9.47 -4.74
C VAL A 81 -6.90 10.50 -4.57
N ASP A 82 -7.20 11.79 -4.66
CA ASP A 82 -6.21 12.87 -4.54
C ASP A 82 -5.59 12.90 -3.15
N ARG A 83 -6.39 12.65 -2.10
CA ARG A 83 -5.90 12.53 -0.73
C ARG A 83 -4.95 11.34 -0.56
N ALA A 84 -5.31 10.18 -1.12
CA ALA A 84 -4.44 9.00 -1.10
C ALA A 84 -3.13 9.25 -1.87
N GLU A 85 -3.20 9.91 -3.03
CA GLU A 85 -2.02 10.30 -3.80
C GLU A 85 -1.10 11.25 -3.03
N ALA A 86 -1.66 12.24 -2.32
CA ALA A 86 -0.89 13.14 -1.47
C ALA A 86 -0.15 12.40 -0.35
N TRP A 87 -0.82 11.44 0.30
CA TRP A 87 -0.21 10.58 1.33
C TRP A 87 0.92 9.71 0.79
N ILE A 88 0.74 9.10 -0.39
CA ILE A 88 1.80 8.30 -1.03
C ILE A 88 3.03 9.17 -1.31
N ARG A 89 2.83 10.37 -1.87
CA ARG A 89 3.94 11.31 -2.14
C ARG A 89 4.67 11.71 -0.86
N TRP A 90 3.93 12.03 0.19
CA TRP A 90 4.48 12.39 1.48
C TRP A 90 5.29 11.23 2.09
N ALA A 91 4.75 10.01 2.08
CA ALA A 91 5.41 8.83 2.63
C ALA A 91 6.70 8.49 1.87
N VAL A 92 6.67 8.52 0.54
CA VAL A 92 7.86 8.30 -0.32
C VAL A 92 8.94 9.32 -0.01
N HIS A 93 8.58 10.60 0.10
CA HIS A 93 9.54 11.65 0.44
C HIS A 93 10.18 11.44 1.82
N ASN A 94 9.37 11.12 2.83
CA ASN A 94 9.83 10.95 4.21
C ASN A 94 10.54 9.61 4.46
N ALA A 95 10.35 8.62 3.59
CA ALA A 95 11.19 7.44 3.51
C ALA A 95 12.58 7.70 2.88
N GLY A 96 12.92 8.96 2.63
CA GLY A 96 14.22 9.35 2.08
C GLY A 96 14.38 9.03 0.59
N VAL A 97 13.30 8.79 -0.14
CA VAL A 97 13.34 8.55 -1.59
C VAL A 97 13.23 9.88 -2.34
N ARG A 98 14.03 10.03 -3.40
CA ARG A 98 13.99 11.13 -4.37
C ARG A 98 13.84 10.56 -5.77
N GLY A 99 13.13 11.28 -6.63
CA GLY A 99 12.91 10.89 -8.01
C GLY A 99 11.52 11.25 -8.50
N ARG A 100 10.96 10.41 -9.37
CA ARG A 100 9.68 10.68 -10.05
C ARG A 100 8.61 9.71 -9.59
N ILE A 101 7.38 10.20 -9.48
CA ILE A 101 6.22 9.38 -9.14
C ILE A 101 5.14 9.58 -10.19
N THR A 102 4.56 8.50 -10.68
CA THR A 102 3.51 8.53 -11.70
C THR A 102 2.35 7.64 -11.29
N ARG A 103 1.13 8.15 -11.43
CA ARG A 103 -0.07 7.34 -11.23
C ARG A 103 -0.16 6.29 -12.34
N ARG A 104 -0.34 5.03 -11.95
CA ARG A 104 -0.61 3.94 -12.90
C ARG A 104 -2.05 4.06 -13.34
N ARG A 105 -2.30 4.13 -14.65
CA ARG A 105 -3.67 4.03 -15.16
C ARG A 105 -4.17 2.62 -14.85
N ASN A 106 -5.30 2.52 -14.15
CA ASN A 106 -5.99 1.23 -13.98
C ASN A 106 -6.41 0.76 -15.38
N ARG A 107 -5.68 -0.20 -15.94
CA ARG A 107 -6.13 -0.92 -17.12
C ARG A 107 -7.15 -1.92 -16.58
N PRO A 108 -8.43 -1.88 -16.99
CA PRO A 108 -9.33 -2.97 -16.66
C PRO A 108 -8.71 -4.23 -17.28
N GLU A 109 -8.30 -5.18 -16.44
CA GLU A 109 -7.87 -6.48 -16.93
C GLU A 109 -9.06 -7.09 -17.68
N ALA A 110 -8.88 -7.26 -19.00
CA ALA A 110 -9.81 -8.01 -19.81
C ALA A 110 -9.85 -9.44 -19.24
N ARG A 111 -10.92 -9.75 -18.51
CA ARG A 111 -11.22 -11.11 -18.07
C ARG A 111 -11.29 -11.98 -19.33
N ARG A 112 -10.36 -12.92 -19.45
CA ARG A 112 -10.45 -14.05 -20.38
C ARG A 112 -11.12 -15.22 -19.67
#